data_AF-A0A6A3PZF0-F1
#
_entry.id   AF-A0A6A3PZF0-F1
#
_cell.length_a   1.000
_cell.length_b   1.000
_cell.length_c   1.000
_cell.angle_alpha   90.00
_cell.angle_beta   90.00
_cell.angle_gamma   90.00
#
_symmetry.space_group_name_H-M   'P 1'
#
loop_
_entity.id
_entity.type
_entity.pdbx_description
1 polymer ?
#
loop_
_entity_poly.entity_id
_entity_poly.type
_entity_poly.pdbx_seq_one_letter_code
_entity_poly.pdbx_strand_id
1 'polypeptide(L)'
;MKSPHLSQRMARWLSFFAEYNFVVHYKPGKNNILADALSRRPDYDPRTVLGRQVIDDEDEDDDHCAVCIASGINLTNVSPEMDLRDEIVAAYADDAVYAGIVAYLRAPSDETLGALSRNTRNQIDRYHLDGDLL
;
A
#
# COMPACT_ATOMS: atom_id res chain seq x y z
N MET A 1 -22.15 4.00 -23.12
CA MET A 1 -22.36 4.92 -21.98
C MET A 1 -21.01 5.55 -21.65
N LYS A 2 -20.90 6.88 -21.57
CA LYS A 2 -19.63 7.53 -21.22
C LYS A 2 -19.40 7.35 -19.72
N SER A 3 -18.24 6.84 -19.33
CA SER A 3 -17.85 6.79 -17.93
C SER A 3 -17.73 8.24 -17.40
N PRO A 4 -18.29 8.55 -16.22
CA PRO A 4 -18.10 9.86 -15.62
C PRO A 4 -16.60 10.07 -15.36
N HIS A 5 -16.09 11.25 -15.74
CA HIS A 5 -14.69 11.59 -15.55
C HIS A 5 -14.44 11.83 -14.06
N LEU A 6 -13.79 10.87 -13.40
CA LEU A 6 -13.46 10.93 -11.99
C LEU A 6 -12.11 11.66 -11.82
N SER A 7 -12.06 12.64 -10.91
CA SER A 7 -10.75 13.24 -10.57
C SER A 7 -9.87 12.21 -9.88
N GLN A 8 -8.55 12.36 -10.01
CA GLN A 8 -7.60 11.43 -9.37
C GLN A 8 -7.78 11.37 -7.85
N ARG A 9 -8.09 12.51 -7.22
CA ARG A 9 -8.45 12.60 -5.81
C ARG A 9 -9.69 11.75 -5.49
N MET A 10 -10.75 11.85 -6.28
CA MET A 10 -11.96 11.06 -6.08
C MET A 10 -11.70 9.56 -6.30
N ALA A 11 -10.89 9.19 -7.29
CA ALA A 11 -10.50 7.79 -7.52
C ALA A 11 -9.78 7.19 -6.31
N ARG A 12 -8.78 7.89 -5.77
CA ARG A 12 -8.04 7.47 -4.56
C ARG A 12 -8.98 7.27 -3.36
N TRP A 13 -9.86 8.23 -3.10
CA TRP A 13 -10.82 8.11 -1.99
C TRP A 13 -11.85 7.00 -2.21
N LEU A 14 -12.34 6.80 -3.43
CA LEU A 14 -13.27 5.69 -3.70
C LEU A 14 -12.61 4.33 -3.52
N SER A 15 -11.34 4.16 -3.92
CA SER A 15 -10.57 2.94 -3.66
C SER A 15 -10.45 2.67 -2.15
N PHE A 16 -10.09 3.68 -1.37
CA PHE A 16 -9.99 3.56 0.10
C PHE A 16 -11.34 3.25 0.75
N PHE A 17 -12.40 3.96 0.34
CA PHE A 17 -13.74 3.78 0.91
C PHE A 17 -14.36 2.42 0.56
N ALA A 18 -13.95 1.78 -0.54
CA ALA A 18 -14.45 0.47 -0.94
C ALA A 18 -14.11 -0.65 0.07
N GLU A 19 -13.13 -0.43 0.95
CA GLU A 19 -12.77 -1.36 2.02
C GLU A 19 -13.79 -1.38 3.17
N TYR A 20 -14.68 -0.38 3.23
CA TYR A 20 -15.63 -0.20 4.33
C TYR A 20 -17.08 -0.33 3.85
N ASN A 21 -17.91 -0.97 4.67
CA ASN A 21 -19.36 -0.98 4.49
C ASN A 21 -19.99 0.19 5.27
N PHE A 22 -20.24 1.33 4.60
CA PHE A 22 -20.80 2.52 5.24
C PHE A 22 -21.99 3.11 4.46
N VAL A 23 -22.76 3.94 5.17
CA VAL A 23 -23.86 4.73 4.60
C VAL A 23 -23.62 6.20 4.93
N VAL A 24 -23.73 7.07 3.92
CA VAL A 24 -23.54 8.51 4.09
C VAL A 24 -24.84 9.14 4.57
N HIS A 25 -24.80 9.75 5.76
CA HIS A 25 -25.92 10.54 6.29
C HIS A 25 -25.49 11.99 6.50
N TYR A 26 -26.31 12.93 6.02
CA TYR A 26 -26.10 14.34 6.31
C TYR A 26 -26.30 14.61 7.80
N LYS A 27 -25.33 15.30 8.41
CA LYS A 27 -25.38 15.74 9.80
C LYS A 27 -25.37 17.26 9.86
N PRO A 28 -26.45 17.91 10.36
CA PRO A 28 -26.48 19.37 10.51
C PRO A 28 -25.33 19.87 11.39
N GLY A 29 -24.74 21.02 11.03
CA GLY A 29 -23.57 21.58 11.73
C GLY A 29 -23.78 21.76 13.25
N LYS A 30 -24.99 22.15 13.67
CA LYS A 30 -25.35 22.26 15.10
C LYS A 30 -25.19 20.95 15.88
N ASN A 31 -25.28 19.79 15.22
CA ASN A 31 -25.12 18.47 15.82
C ASN A 31 -23.71 17.90 15.60
N ASN A 32 -22.86 18.59 14.84
CA ASN A 32 -21.51 18.17 14.50
C ASN A 32 -20.43 18.89 15.31
N ILE A 33 -20.78 19.36 16.52
CA ILE A 33 -19.95 20.22 17.37
C ILE A 33 -18.57 19.61 17.64
N LEU A 34 -18.50 18.30 17.90
CA LEU A 34 -17.24 17.62 18.20
C LEU A 34 -16.29 17.62 16.99
N ALA A 35 -16.77 17.21 15.82
CA ALA A 35 -15.95 17.20 14.62
C ALA A 35 -15.56 18.62 14.18
N ASP A 36 -16.46 19.60 14.35
CA ASP A 36 -16.20 21.01 14.05
C ASP A 36 -15.16 21.62 15.01
N ALA A 37 -15.22 21.29 16.30
CA ALA A 37 -14.22 21.75 17.26
C ALA A 37 -12.83 21.15 16.97
N LEU A 38 -12.78 19.87 16.59
CA LEU A 38 -11.53 19.20 16.24
C LEU A 38 -10.94 19.71 14.92
N SER A 39 -11.77 19.99 13.92
CA SER A 39 -11.30 20.48 12.62
C SER A 39 -10.78 21.92 12.66
N ARG A 40 -11.17 22.69 13.68
CA ARG A 40 -10.77 24.10 13.85
C ARG A 40 -9.61 24.29 14.82
N ARG A 41 -9.01 23.23 15.36
CA ARG A 41 -7.91 23.35 16.33
C ARG A 41 -6.72 24.10 15.70
N PRO A 42 -6.45 25.35 16.10
CA PRO A 42 -5.38 26.16 15.49
C PRO A 42 -3.99 25.72 15.96
N ASP A 43 -3.94 24.97 17.06
CA ASP A 43 -2.75 24.35 17.63
C ASP A 43 -2.43 22.99 16.99
N TYR A 44 -3.34 22.45 16.17
CA TYR A 44 -3.16 21.18 15.48
C TYR A 44 -2.60 21.43 14.07
N ASP A 45 -1.28 21.47 13.95
CA ASP A 45 -0.63 21.36 12.64
C ASP A 45 -0.20 19.90 12.41
N PRO A 46 -0.92 19.13 11.59
CA PRO A 46 -0.55 17.75 11.27
C PRO A 46 0.86 17.64 10.68
N ARG A 47 1.40 18.71 10.07
CA ARG A 47 2.76 18.73 9.53
C ARG A 47 3.84 18.79 10.62
N THR A 48 3.52 19.36 11.78
CA THR A 48 4.47 19.47 12.91
C THR A 48 4.49 18.21 13.78
N VAL A 49 3.38 17.50 13.89
CA VAL A 49 3.23 16.32 14.75
C VAL A 49 3.71 15.04 14.04
N LEU A 50 3.57 14.95 12.71
CA LEU A 50 3.72 13.68 11.98
C LEU A 50 5.09 13.45 11.34
N GLY A 51 6.02 14.41 11.43
CA GLY A 51 7.31 14.31 10.75
C GLY A 51 7.15 14.44 9.24
N ARG A 52 7.86 15.40 8.65
CA ARG A 52 7.82 15.63 7.21
C ARG A 52 8.57 14.50 6.50
N GLN A 53 7.87 13.60 5.80
CA GLN A 53 8.48 12.99 4.61
C GLN A 53 8.21 13.92 3.44
N VAL A 54 9.27 14.64 3.07
CA VAL A 54 9.34 15.35 1.79
C VAL A 54 9.42 14.26 0.74
N ILE A 55 8.35 14.06 -0.02
CA ILE A 55 8.51 13.50 -1.36
C ILE A 55 8.95 14.73 -2.16
N ASP A 56 10.24 14.82 -2.49
CA ASP A 56 10.75 15.81 -3.44
C ASP A 56 10.27 15.35 -4.81
N ASP A 57 9.04 15.71 -5.17
CA ASP A 57 8.61 15.76 -6.56
C ASP A 57 8.48 17.25 -6.89
N GLU A 58 9.38 17.73 -7.75
CA GLU A 58 9.57 19.12 -8.16
C GLU A 58 8.42 19.68 -9.03
N ASP A 59 7.16 19.44 -8.67
CA ASP A 59 6.02 20.04 -9.36
C ASP A 59 5.27 21.00 -8.43
N GLU A 60 5.38 22.28 -8.78
CA GLU A 60 4.88 23.48 -8.10
C GLU A 60 3.34 23.62 -8.16
N ASP A 61 2.61 22.50 -8.14
CA ASP A 61 1.16 22.49 -8.07
C ASP A 61 0.71 22.15 -6.63
N ASP A 62 -0.01 23.08 -6.02
CA ASP A 62 -0.59 23.07 -4.67
C ASP A 62 -1.64 21.94 -4.44
N ASP A 63 -1.29 20.68 -4.71
CA ASP A 63 -2.06 19.51 -4.29
C ASP A 63 -1.17 18.37 -3.77
N HIS A 64 -0.21 18.74 -2.93
CA HIS A 64 0.48 17.76 -2.09
C HIS A 64 -0.49 17.22 -1.04
N CYS A 65 -1.22 16.17 -1.43
CA CYS A 65 -1.92 15.27 -0.53
C CYS A 65 -0.88 14.64 0.41
N ALA A 66 -0.57 15.31 1.51
CA ALA A 66 0.26 14.76 2.57
C ALA A 66 -0.43 13.49 3.08
N VAL A 67 0.10 12.33 2.71
CA VAL A 67 -0.24 11.07 3.36
C VAL A 67 0.21 11.22 4.81
N CYS A 68 -0.75 11.52 5.68
CA CYS A 68 -0.51 11.67 7.11
C CYS A 68 -0.22 10.28 7.70
N ILE A 69 1.05 9.87 7.73
CA ILE A 69 1.43 8.68 8.50
C ILE A 69 1.43 9.08 9.97
N ALA A 70 0.39 8.65 10.70
CA ALA A 70 0.15 8.90 12.11
C ALA A 70 1.29 8.39 13.02
N SER A 71 2.39 9.13 13.11
CA SER A 71 3.47 8.86 14.07
C SER A 71 3.23 9.70 15.32
N GLY A 72 2.89 9.07 16.44
CA GLY A 72 2.81 9.74 17.76
C GLY A 72 1.45 9.69 18.46
N ILE A 73 0.43 9.09 17.85
CA ILE A 73 -0.78 8.66 18.56
C ILE A 73 -0.54 7.21 18.98
N ASN A 74 -0.91 6.81 20.20
CA ASN A 74 -1.13 5.40 20.51
C ASN A 74 -2.34 4.95 19.69
N LEU A 75 -2.17 4.77 18.38
CA LEU A 75 -3.09 3.95 17.62
C LEU A 75 -3.04 2.58 18.28
N THR A 76 -4.20 2.04 18.61
CA THR A 76 -4.35 0.59 18.60
C THR A 76 -3.90 0.17 17.21
N ASN A 77 -2.65 -0.27 17.13
CA ASN A 77 -2.07 -0.80 15.92
C ASN A 77 -2.79 -2.12 15.71
N VAL A 78 -3.96 -2.05 15.08
CA VAL A 78 -4.54 -3.22 14.44
C VAL A 78 -3.61 -3.42 13.25
N SER A 79 -2.51 -4.13 13.49
CA SER A 79 -1.83 -4.77 12.38
C SER A 79 -2.90 -5.67 11.78
N PRO A 80 -3.38 -5.42 10.55
CA PRO A 80 -4.12 -6.45 9.88
C PRO A 80 -3.18 -7.66 9.88
N GLU A 81 -3.56 -8.75 10.57
CA GLU A 81 -3.06 -10.07 10.22
C GLU A 81 -3.60 -10.35 8.82
N MET A 82 -3.03 -9.68 7.83
CA MET A 82 -3.18 -10.06 6.44
C MET A 82 -2.18 -11.18 6.22
N ASP A 83 -2.61 -12.36 6.65
CA ASP A 83 -2.03 -13.65 6.29
C ASP A 83 -1.87 -13.82 4.77
N LEU A 84 -2.56 -13.02 3.95
CA LEU A 84 -2.45 -13.02 2.49
C LEU A 84 -1.00 -13.04 1.99
N ARG A 85 -0.06 -12.35 2.65
CA ARG A 85 1.36 -12.42 2.26
C ARG A 85 1.93 -13.82 2.50
N ASP A 86 1.70 -14.38 3.68
CA ASP A 86 2.15 -15.72 4.05
C ASP A 86 1.44 -16.80 3.22
N GLU A 87 0.17 -16.58 2.86
CA GLU A 87 -0.64 -17.44 1.98
C GLU A 87 -0.09 -17.44 0.55
N ILE A 88 0.26 -16.26 0.01
CA ILE A 88 0.90 -16.16 -1.31
C ILE A 88 2.27 -16.85 -1.31
N VAL A 89 3.06 -16.66 -0.25
CA VAL A 89 4.37 -17.32 -0.09
C VAL A 89 4.21 -18.83 0.01
N ALA A 90 3.24 -19.32 0.78
CA ALA A 90 2.92 -20.74 0.88
C ALA A 90 2.46 -21.31 -0.47
N ALA A 91 1.62 -20.58 -1.22
CA ALA A 91 1.16 -21.01 -2.53
C ALA A 91 2.29 -21.14 -3.57
N TYR A 92 3.38 -20.36 -3.45
CA TYR A 92 4.56 -20.53 -4.31
C TYR A 92 5.28 -21.86 -4.08
N ALA A 93 5.14 -22.50 -2.92
CA ALA A 93 5.70 -23.82 -2.68
C ALA A 93 4.95 -24.93 -3.46
N ASP A 94 3.67 -24.72 -3.76
CA ASP A 94 2.84 -25.68 -4.49
C ASP A 94 3.07 -25.62 -6.01
N ASP A 95 3.52 -24.48 -6.55
CA ASP A 95 3.83 -24.32 -7.97
C ASP A 95 5.29 -24.72 -8.25
N ALA A 96 5.47 -25.83 -8.97
CA ALA A 96 6.80 -26.36 -9.33
C ALA A 96 7.68 -25.37 -10.11
N VAL A 97 7.09 -24.46 -10.90
CA VAL A 97 7.85 -23.45 -11.66
C VAL A 97 8.32 -22.35 -10.72
N TYR A 98 7.42 -21.79 -9.91
CA TYR A 98 7.78 -20.73 -8.96
C TYR A 98 8.70 -21.22 -7.86
N ALA A 99 8.50 -22.43 -7.34
CA ALA A 99 9.41 -23.06 -6.37
C ALA A 99 10.83 -23.16 -6.92
N GLY A 100 10.99 -23.54 -8.19
CA GLY A 100 12.29 -23.57 -8.86
C GLY A 100 12.92 -22.17 -9.02
N ILE A 101 12.12 -21.17 -9.42
CA ILE A 101 12.58 -19.78 -9.56
C ILE A 101 13.05 -19.24 -8.21
N VAL A 102 12.25 -19.41 -7.16
CA VAL A 102 12.58 -18.96 -5.80
C VAL A 102 13.84 -19.65 -5.27
N ALA A 103 14.00 -20.96 -5.51
CA ALA A 103 15.19 -21.70 -5.12
C ALA A 103 16.47 -21.16 -5.81
N TYR A 104 16.39 -20.86 -7.11
CA TYR A 104 17.51 -20.24 -7.83
C TYR A 104 17.82 -18.83 -7.32
N LEU A 105 16.79 -17.99 -7.11
CA LEU A 105 17.01 -16.60 -6.67
C LEU A 105 17.58 -16.53 -5.24
N ARG A 106 17.20 -17.47 -4.35
CA ARG A 106 17.77 -17.58 -3.00
C ARG A 106 19.22 -18.09 -3.00
N ALA A 107 19.53 -19.03 -3.89
CA ALA A 107 20.86 -19.63 -4.01
C ALA A 107 21.23 -19.89 -5.48
N PRO A 108 21.76 -18.87 -6.18
CA PRO A 108 22.12 -19.00 -7.59
C PRO A 108 23.27 -19.99 -7.77
N SER A 109 23.02 -21.12 -8.43
CA SER A 109 24.03 -22.14 -8.75
C SER A 109 23.67 -22.85 -10.06
N ASP A 110 24.65 -23.52 -10.68
CA ASP A 110 24.41 -24.30 -11.91
C ASP A 110 23.43 -25.46 -11.69
N GLU A 111 23.38 -26.01 -10.47
CA GLU A 111 22.41 -27.04 -10.08
C GLU A 111 20.98 -26.48 -10.01
N THR A 112 20.79 -25.33 -9.35
CA THR A 112 19.47 -24.69 -9.26
C THR A 112 19.02 -24.14 -10.61
N LEU A 113 19.94 -23.66 -11.43
CA LEU A 113 19.69 -23.24 -12.81
C LEU A 113 19.35 -24.44 -13.72
N GLY A 114 19.95 -25.60 -13.46
CA GLY A 114 19.67 -26.88 -14.12
C GLY A 114 18.26 -27.42 -13.83
N ALA A 115 17.76 -27.21 -12.60
CA ALA A 115 16.43 -27.62 -12.17
C ALA A 115 15.29 -26.84 -12.85
N LEU A 116 15.58 -25.65 -13.40
CA LEU A 116 14.60 -24.84 -14.12
C LEU A 116 14.24 -25.42 -15.50
N SER A 117 13.01 -25.15 -15.95
CA SER A 117 12.62 -25.39 -17.33
C SER A 117 13.45 -24.54 -18.30
N ARG A 118 13.62 -24.99 -19.55
CA ARG A 118 14.38 -24.26 -20.57
C ARG A 118 13.83 -22.84 -20.82
N ASN A 119 12.51 -22.68 -20.77
CA ASN A 119 11.87 -21.37 -20.95
C ASN A 119 12.15 -20.45 -19.76
N THR A 120 12.03 -20.98 -18.54
CA THR A 120 12.29 -20.25 -17.30
C THR A 120 13.76 -19.80 -17.21
N ARG A 121 14.70 -20.67 -17.57
CA ARG A 121 16.13 -20.36 -17.61
C ARG A 121 16.46 -19.20 -18.55
N ASN A 122 15.82 -19.13 -19.71
CA ASN A 122 16.04 -18.03 -20.67
C ASN A 122 15.53 -16.67 -20.16
N GLN A 123 14.64 -16.67 -19.16
CA GLN A 123 14.03 -15.47 -18.61
C GLN A 123 14.47 -15.20 -17.17
N ILE A 124 15.36 -16.03 -16.60
CA ILE A 124 15.68 -15.99 -15.17
C ILE A 124 16.31 -14.66 -14.75
N ASP A 125 17.09 -14.05 -15.65
CA ASP A 125 17.74 -12.74 -15.44
C ASP A 125 16.75 -11.57 -15.36
N ARG A 126 15.47 -11.78 -15.69
CA ARG A 126 14.41 -10.78 -15.53
C ARG A 126 13.86 -10.71 -14.10
N TYR A 127 14.16 -11.71 -13.28
CA TYR A 127 13.66 -11.81 -11.91
C TYR A 127 14.78 -11.44 -10.93
N HIS A 128 14.43 -10.67 -9.91
CA HIS A 128 15.29 -10.41 -8.76
C HIS A 128 14.42 -10.44 -7.50
N LEU A 129 15.02 -10.80 -6.36
CA LEU A 129 14.38 -10.67 -5.05
C LEU A 129 14.53 -9.21 -4.62
N ASP A 130 13.42 -8.57 -4.26
CA ASP A 130 13.42 -7.19 -3.78
C ASP A 130 13.47 -7.17 -2.24
N GLY A 131 14.65 -6.90 -1.67
CA GLY A 131 14.86 -6.85 -0.22
C GLY A 131 14.58 -8.15 0.54
N ASP A 132 14.13 -8.01 1.81
CA ASP A 132 13.71 -9.11 2.70
C ASP A 132 12.40 -9.80 2.24
N LEU A 133 12.05 -9.74 0.96
CA LEU A 133 10.93 -10.49 0.40
C LEU A 133 11.29 -11.98 0.31
N LEU A 134 11.32 -12.62 1.49
CA LEU A 134 10.83 -13.95 1.84
C LEU A 134 11.02 -14.21 3.34
#